data_AF-A0A3P6DQP0-F1
#
_entry.id   AF-A0A3P6DQP0-F1
#
_cell.length_a   1.000
_cell.length_b   1.000
_cell.length_c   1.000
_cell.angle_alpha   90.00
_cell.angle_beta   90.00
_cell.angle_gamma   90.00
#
_symmetry.space_group_name_H-M   'P 1'
#
loop_
_entity.id
_entity.type
_entity.pdbx_description
1 polymer ?
#
loop_
_entity_poly.entity_id
_entity_poly.type
_entity_poly.pdbx_seq_one_letter_code
_entity_poly.pdbx_strand_id
1 'polypeptide(L)'
;MILLNVLQKAVLSLKISSDPSSIAFVEALLQFYLLHIVSSSSSGSTIRGSGMVPTFLPLLEYTDPSHLHLVYLAVKALQKLMDYSSSAVPLLRDLGGVELLSQRLELEVHHILKLTGENNSDMVVGESLELNGDQLLSQRDSSRFF
;
A
#
# COMPACT_ATOMS: atom_id res chain seq x y z
N MET A 1 -21.61 21.48 -5.84
CA MET A 1 -20.21 21.30 -5.38
C MET A 1 -19.39 20.72 -6.53
N ILE A 2 -18.56 21.53 -7.19
CA ILE A 2 -17.75 21.10 -8.35
C ILE A 2 -16.68 20.09 -7.94
N LEU A 3 -15.97 20.35 -6.84
CA LEU A 3 -14.88 19.50 -6.34
C LEU A 3 -15.31 18.03 -6.14
N LEU A 4 -16.47 17.82 -5.51
CA LEU A 4 -16.98 16.50 -5.20
C LEU A 4 -17.24 15.66 -6.46
N ASN A 5 -17.88 16.30 -7.45
CA ASN A 5 -18.21 15.68 -8.72
C ASN A 5 -16.94 15.36 -9.52
N VAL A 6 -15.94 16.25 -9.47
CA VAL A 6 -14.64 16.02 -10.10
C VAL A 6 -13.93 14.83 -9.45
N LEU A 7 -13.88 14.78 -8.12
CA LEU A 7 -13.26 13.68 -7.38
C LEU A 7 -13.94 12.33 -7.67
N GLN A 8 -15.28 12.28 -7.60
CA GLN A 8 -16.03 11.07 -7.90
C GLN A 8 -15.77 10.56 -9.32
N LYS A 9 -15.78 11.45 -10.32
CA LYS A 9 -15.48 11.07 -11.71
C LYS A 9 -14.03 10.60 -11.87
N ALA A 10 -13.09 11.26 -11.21
CA ALA A 10 -11.68 10.89 -11.29
C ALA A 10 -11.42 9.51 -10.65
N VAL A 11 -12.05 9.21 -9.51
CA VAL A 11 -11.98 7.87 -8.90
C VAL A 11 -12.60 6.81 -9.82
N LEU A 12 -13.74 7.10 -10.45
CA LEU A 12 -14.36 6.17 -11.40
C LEU A 12 -13.48 5.95 -12.64
N SER A 13 -12.77 6.97 -13.13
CA SER A 13 -11.88 6.82 -14.28
C SER A 13 -10.67 5.93 -14.00
N LEU A 14 -10.23 5.82 -12.73
CA LEU A 14 -9.14 4.90 -12.36
C LEU A 14 -9.49 3.43 -12.56
N LYS A 15 -10.78 3.07 -12.69
CA LYS A 15 -11.21 1.72 -13.07
C LYS A 15 -11.01 1.43 -14.56
N ILE A 16 -10.87 2.48 -15.38
CA ILE A 16 -10.72 2.40 -16.84
C ILE A 16 -9.24 2.53 -17.22
N SER A 17 -8.52 3.47 -16.61
CA SER A 17 -7.09 3.68 -16.78
C SER A 17 -6.45 4.04 -15.45
N SER A 18 -5.48 3.24 -15.02
CA SER A 18 -4.66 3.48 -13.84
C SER A 18 -3.23 3.84 -14.23
N ASP A 19 -3.07 4.70 -15.24
CA ASP A 19 -1.77 5.22 -15.60
C ASP A 19 -1.23 6.15 -14.50
N PRO A 20 0.11 6.29 -14.37
CA PRO A 20 0.72 7.06 -13.29
C PRO A 20 0.23 8.53 -13.20
N SER A 21 -0.11 9.15 -14.33
CA SER A 21 -0.57 10.55 -14.34
C SER A 21 -1.98 10.69 -13.79
N SER A 22 -2.87 9.75 -14.11
CA SER A 22 -4.23 9.67 -13.56
C SER A 22 -4.21 9.44 -12.06
N ILE A 23 -3.32 8.57 -11.57
CA ILE A 23 -3.15 8.31 -10.13
C ILE A 23 -2.69 9.57 -9.42
N ALA A 24 -1.60 10.21 -9.89
CA ALA A 24 -1.07 11.43 -9.30
C ALA A 24 -2.12 12.56 -9.26
N PHE A 25 -2.96 12.66 -10.29
CA PHE A 25 -4.06 13.61 -10.31
C PHE A 25 -5.12 13.33 -9.24
N VAL A 26 -5.51 12.06 -9.06
CA VAL A 26 -6.47 11.68 -8.01
C VAL A 26 -5.88 11.89 -6.62
N GLU A 27 -4.59 11.61 -6.42
CA GLU A 27 -3.90 11.90 -5.16
C GLU A 27 -3.94 13.40 -4.83
N ALA A 28 -3.67 14.27 -5.81
CA ALA A 28 -3.76 15.71 -5.64
C ALA A 28 -5.20 16.16 -5.29
N LEU A 29 -6.21 15.58 -5.94
CA LEU A 29 -7.62 15.86 -5.63
C LEU A 29 -8.00 15.41 -4.21
N LEU A 30 -7.52 14.25 -3.76
CA LEU A 30 -7.74 13.76 -2.39
C LEU A 30 -7.08 14.67 -1.36
N GLN A 31 -5.85 15.12 -1.62
CA GLN A 31 -5.17 16.07 -0.75
C GLN A 31 -5.92 17.41 -0.67
N PHE A 32 -6.40 17.93 -1.79
CA PHE A 32 -7.21 19.15 -1.80
C PHE A 32 -8.55 18.95 -1.09
N TYR A 33 -9.19 17.79 -1.25
CA TYR A 33 -10.42 17.44 -0.53
C TYR A 33 -10.20 17.37 0.98
N LEU A 34 -9.11 16.74 1.43
CA LEU A 34 -8.71 16.69 2.83
C LEU A 34 -8.48 18.10 3.40
N LEU A 35 -7.75 18.95 2.68
CA LEU A 35 -7.55 20.34 3.06
C LEU A 35 -8.88 21.08 3.17
N HIS A 36 -9.77 20.91 2.19
CA HIS A 36 -11.09 21.53 2.17
C HIS A 36 -11.94 21.12 3.38
N ILE A 37 -11.90 19.84 3.80
CA ILE A 37 -12.57 19.40 5.04
C ILE A 37 -11.97 20.10 6.27
N VAL A 38 -10.64 20.15 6.39
CA VAL A 38 -9.96 20.70 7.58
C VAL A 38 -10.11 22.22 7.69
N SER A 39 -10.09 22.94 6.56
CA SER A 39 -10.16 24.40 6.53
C SER A 39 -11.60 24.95 6.58
N SER A 40 -12.61 24.11 6.39
CA SER A 40 -14.01 24.53 6.47
C SER A 40 -14.46 24.63 7.93
N SER A 41 -14.35 25.82 8.53
CA SER A 41 -14.72 26.13 9.92
C SER A 41 -16.24 26.20 10.18
N SER A 42 -17.09 26.00 9.17
CA SER A 42 -18.53 26.12 9.31
C SER A 42 -19.21 24.77 9.41
N SER A 43 -19.92 24.53 10.52
CA SER A 43 -20.78 23.38 10.81
C SER A 43 -21.99 23.22 9.85
N GLY A 44 -21.96 23.87 8.68
CA GLY A 44 -23.07 23.92 7.71
C GLY A 44 -22.67 23.92 6.23
N SER A 45 -21.38 23.96 5.88
CA SER A 45 -20.95 23.96 4.47
C SER A 45 -20.87 22.55 3.87
N THR A 46 -22.02 21.96 3.56
CA THR A 46 -22.35 21.08 2.40
C THR A 46 -21.25 20.17 1.79
N ILE A 47 -20.28 19.67 2.55
CA ILE A 47 -19.66 18.38 2.26
C ILE A 47 -20.54 17.40 3.02
N ARG A 48 -21.68 17.02 2.43
CA ARG A 48 -22.70 16.22 3.13
C ARG A 48 -22.02 14.97 3.71
N GLY A 49 -21.92 14.97 5.04
CA GLY A 49 -21.22 13.97 5.84
C GLY A 49 -21.69 12.56 5.55
N SER A 50 -20.83 11.58 5.88
CA SER A 50 -20.93 10.15 5.53
C SER A 50 -21.07 9.84 4.03
N GLY A 51 -21.85 10.57 3.24
CA GLY A 51 -22.21 10.23 1.86
C GLY A 51 -21.04 10.15 0.87
N MET A 52 -19.83 10.53 1.27
CA MET A 52 -18.60 10.34 0.50
C MET A 52 -17.82 9.07 0.84
N VAL A 53 -18.18 8.37 1.92
CA VAL A 53 -17.61 7.07 2.27
C VAL A 53 -17.66 6.10 1.08
N PRO A 54 -18.78 5.93 0.34
CA PRO A 54 -18.81 5.03 -0.82
C PRO A 54 -17.82 5.41 -1.94
N THR A 55 -17.48 6.70 -2.08
CA THR A 55 -16.54 7.17 -3.12
C THR A 55 -15.12 6.65 -2.85
N PHE A 56 -14.75 6.48 -1.57
CA PHE A 56 -13.37 6.13 -1.20
C PHE A 56 -13.15 4.64 -1.01
N LEU A 57 -14.20 3.85 -0.77
CA LEU A 57 -14.07 2.40 -0.61
C LEU A 57 -13.39 1.70 -1.81
N PRO A 58 -13.72 2.02 -3.08
CA PRO A 58 -13.05 1.39 -4.23
C PRO A 58 -11.54 1.67 -4.28
N LEU A 59 -11.06 2.75 -3.65
CA LEU A 59 -9.64 3.06 -3.61
C LEU A 59 -8.86 2.10 -2.70
N LEU A 60 -9.53 1.46 -1.73
CA LEU A 60 -8.89 0.49 -0.83
C LEU A 60 -8.58 -0.85 -1.53
N GLU A 61 -9.26 -1.13 -2.64
CA GLU A 61 -9.13 -2.37 -3.40
C GLU A 61 -7.89 -2.41 -4.31
N TYR A 62 -7.17 -1.29 -4.48
CA TYR A 62 -5.98 -1.19 -5.35
C TYR A 62 -4.78 -1.93 -4.77
N THR A 63 -4.55 -3.19 -5.12
CA THR A 63 -3.50 -4.04 -4.51
C THR A 63 -2.06 -3.77 -4.96
N ASP A 64 -1.85 -3.01 -6.05
CA ASP A 64 -0.52 -2.70 -6.56
C ASP A 64 0.29 -1.87 -5.52
N PRO A 65 1.50 -2.31 -5.13
CA PRO A 65 2.36 -1.58 -4.21
C PRO A 65 2.66 -0.14 -4.64
N SER A 66 2.70 0.15 -5.94
CA SER A 66 2.92 1.50 -6.47
C SER A 66 1.77 2.47 -6.16
N HIS A 67 0.59 1.96 -5.80
CA HIS A 67 -0.60 2.75 -5.46
C HIS A 67 -0.78 2.95 -3.95
N LEU A 68 0.20 2.56 -3.13
CA LEU A 68 0.08 2.63 -1.67
C LEU A 68 -0.21 4.05 -1.16
N HIS A 69 0.37 5.07 -1.79
CA HIS A 69 0.13 6.46 -1.41
C HIS A 69 -1.34 6.90 -1.66
N LEU A 70 -1.92 6.52 -2.81
CA LEU A 70 -3.34 6.70 -3.10
C LEU A 70 -4.24 6.03 -2.05
N VAL A 71 -3.94 4.77 -1.71
CA VAL A 71 -4.68 4.00 -0.69
C VAL A 71 -4.59 4.70 0.67
N TYR A 72 -3.39 5.14 1.06
CA TYR A 72 -3.17 5.90 2.30
C TYR A 72 -4.01 7.19 2.34
N LEU A 73 -4.07 7.95 1.24
CA LEU A 73 -4.88 9.17 1.16
C LEU A 73 -6.38 8.85 1.28
N ALA A 74 -6.85 7.74 0.71
CA ALA A 74 -8.24 7.29 0.85
C ALA A 74 -8.58 6.95 2.31
N VAL A 75 -7.71 6.19 2.99
CA VAL A 75 -7.86 5.88 4.43
C VAL A 75 -7.90 7.16 5.26
N LYS A 76 -7.01 8.11 4.98
CA LYS A 76 -6.96 9.40 5.67
C LYS A 76 -8.24 10.22 5.44
N ALA A 77 -8.81 10.19 4.23
CA ALA A 77 -10.07 10.84 3.92
C ALA A 77 -11.25 10.20 4.67
N LEU A 78 -11.31 8.87 4.74
CA LEU A 78 -12.29 8.14 5.54
C LEU A 78 -12.18 8.50 7.02
N GLN A 79 -10.97 8.54 7.57
CA GLN A 79 -10.73 8.98 8.96
C GLN A 79 -11.27 10.39 9.19
N LYS A 80 -10.95 11.35 8.31
CA LYS A 80 -11.45 12.73 8.44
C LYS A 80 -12.96 12.84 8.33
N LEU A 81 -13.61 12.01 7.51
CA LEU A 81 -15.07 11.96 7.47
C LEU A 81 -15.68 11.41 8.76
N MET A 82 -15.05 10.42 9.39
CA MET A 82 -15.48 9.89 10.69
C MET A 82 -15.30 10.90 11.82
N ASP A 83 -14.17 11.62 11.84
CA ASP A 83 -13.92 12.71 12.80
C ASP A 83 -14.95 13.84 12.65
N TYR A 84 -15.33 14.15 11.39
CA TYR A 84 -16.22 15.27 11.07
C TYR A 84 -17.71 14.94 11.19
N SER A 85 -18.12 13.68 10.96
CA SER A 85 -19.53 13.29 10.87
C SER A 85 -19.82 12.00 11.65
N SER A 86 -20.66 12.11 12.68
CA SER A 86 -21.14 10.97 13.47
C SER A 86 -21.87 9.89 12.65
N SER A 87 -22.42 10.26 11.48
CA SER A 87 -23.07 9.32 10.55
C SER A 87 -22.08 8.53 9.67
N ALA A 88 -20.81 8.93 9.59
CA ALA A 88 -19.83 8.28 8.72
C ALA A 88 -19.37 6.92 9.25
N VAL A 89 -19.25 6.78 10.57
CA VAL A 89 -18.88 5.50 11.21
C VAL A 89 -19.90 4.38 10.94
N PRO A 90 -21.21 4.55 11.22
CA PRO A 90 -22.19 3.50 10.92
C PRO A 90 -22.27 3.23 9.42
N LEU A 91 -22.22 4.25 8.57
CA LEU A 91 -22.24 4.04 7.12
C LEU A 91 -21.02 3.24 6.62
N LEU A 92 -19.81 3.54 7.12
CA LEU A 92 -18.61 2.79 6.77
C LEU A 92 -18.77 1.31 7.10
N ARG A 93 -19.26 1.01 8.31
CA ARG A 93 -19.52 -0.36 8.75
C ARG A 93 -20.58 -1.04 7.89
N ASP A 94 -21.70 -0.37 7.63
CA ASP A 94 -22.82 -0.95 6.87
C ASP A 94 -22.45 -1.24 5.41
N LEU A 95 -21.41 -0.58 4.88
CA LEU A 95 -20.83 -0.83 3.56
C LEU A 95 -19.67 -1.83 3.55
N GLY A 96 -19.37 -2.50 4.67
CA GLY A 96 -18.25 -3.45 4.78
C GLY A 96 -16.86 -2.79 4.80
N GLY A 97 -16.78 -1.50 5.13
CA GLY A 97 -15.53 -0.75 5.09
C GLY A 97 -14.50 -1.21 6.13
N VAL A 98 -14.95 -1.81 7.24
CA VAL A 98 -14.05 -2.34 8.28
C VAL A 98 -13.33 -3.59 7.77
N GLU A 99 -14.06 -4.47 7.08
CA GLU A 99 -13.54 -5.68 6.46
C GLU A 99 -12.55 -5.33 5.34
N LEU A 100 -12.89 -4.36 4.48
CA LEU A 100 -11.99 -3.85 3.43
C LEU A 100 -10.68 -3.31 4.00
N LEU A 101 -10.74 -2.51 5.07
CA LEU A 101 -9.54 -1.98 5.73
C LEU A 101 -8.70 -3.11 6.35
N SER A 102 -9.34 -4.08 6.99
CA SER A 102 -8.66 -5.22 7.63
C SER A 102 -7.95 -6.10 6.59
N GLN A 103 -8.64 -6.44 5.50
CA GLN A 103 -8.08 -7.17 4.37
C GLN A 103 -6.92 -6.39 3.74
N ARG A 104 -7.05 -5.06 3.62
CA ARG A 104 -5.97 -4.24 3.08
C ARG A 104 -4.71 -4.27 3.96
N LEU A 105 -4.88 -4.17 5.28
CA LEU A 105 -3.76 -4.27 6.22
C LEU A 105 -3.12 -5.65 6.17
N GLU A 106 -3.92 -6.71 6.08
CA GLU A 106 -3.43 -8.07 5.91
C GLU A 106 -2.57 -8.22 4.64
N LEU A 107 -3.04 -7.71 3.49
CA LEU A 107 -2.27 -7.71 2.25
C LEU A 107 -0.92 -7.01 2.39
N GLU A 108 -0.90 -5.84 3.05
CA GLU A 108 0.34 -5.07 3.23
C GLU A 108 1.34 -5.78 4.15
N VAL A 109 0.85 -6.41 5.23
CA VAL A 109 1.67 -7.24 6.11
C VAL A 109 2.30 -8.40 5.33
N HIS A 110 1.53 -9.07 4.47
CA HIS A 110 2.07 -10.15 3.63
C HIS A 110 3.15 -9.66 2.66
N HIS A 111 3.00 -8.49 2.05
CA HIS A 111 4.03 -7.90 1.18
C HIS A 111 5.33 -7.62 1.93
N ILE A 112 5.25 -7.02 3.13
CA ILE A 112 6.43 -6.74 3.98
C ILE A 112 7.14 -8.03 4.36
N LEU A 113 6.39 -9.07 4.74
CA LEU A 113 6.95 -10.37 5.11
C LEU A 113 7.60 -11.06 3.91
N LYS A 114 7.02 -10.97 2.72
CA LYS A 114 7.61 -11.51 1.49
C LYS A 114 8.94 -10.83 1.15
N LEU A 115 9.00 -9.50 1.22
CA LEU A 115 10.24 -8.74 1.04
C LEU A 115 11.33 -9.12 2.06
N THR A 116 10.92 -9.46 3.29
CA THR A 116 11.84 -9.90 4.37
C THR A 116 12.31 -11.35 4.16
N GLY A 117 11.49 -12.20 3.51
CA GLY A 117 11.84 -13.58 3.18
C GLY A 117 12.82 -13.69 2.01
N GLU A 118 12.67 -12.85 0.98
CA GLU A 118 13.56 -12.84 -0.20
C GLU A 118 14.96 -12.26 0.10
N ASN A 119 15.07 -11.32 1.04
CA ASN A 119 16.36 -10.72 1.44
C ASN A 119 17.27 -11.66 2.25
N ASN A 120 16.80 -12.82 2.68
CA ASN A 120 17.61 -13.81 3.42
C ASN A 120 18.10 -14.98 2.55
N SER A 121 17.75 -15.02 1.26
CA SER A 121 18.08 -16.14 0.38
C SER A 121 19.00 -15.81 -0.80
N ASP A 122 19.58 -14.60 -0.86
CA ASP A 122 20.40 -14.17 -2.02
C ASP A 122 21.81 -13.64 -1.65
N MET A 123 22.40 -14.17 -0.57
CA MET A 123 23.85 -14.16 -0.35
C MET A 123 24.43 -15.58 -0.53
N VAL A 124 24.46 -16.05 -1.78
CA VAL A 124 25.52 -16.96 -2.24
C VAL A 124 26.25 -16.23 -3.36
N VAL A 125 27.08 -15.27 -2.94
CA VAL A 125 28.15 -14.71 -3.79
C VAL A 125 29.07 -15.87 -4.13
N GLY A 126 29.19 -16.14 -5.43
CA GLY A 126 30.17 -17.07 -5.95
C GLY A 126 31.58 -16.59 -5.67
N GLU A 127 32.43 -17.50 -5.23
CA GLU A 127 33.86 -17.42 -5.48
C GLU A 127 34.29 -18.72 -6.15
N SER A 128 34.35 -18.67 -7.48
CA SER A 128 35.23 -19.53 -8.27
C SER A 128 36.66 -19.07 -8.03
N LEU A 129 37.46 -19.87 -7.32
CA LEU A 129 38.91 -19.75 -7.31
C LEU A 129 39.52 -21.13 -7.58
N GLU A 130 39.82 -21.38 -8.86
CA GLU A 130 40.87 -22.33 -9.21
C GLU A 130 42.20 -21.75 -8.76
N LEU A 131 42.86 -22.36 -7.76
CA LEU A 131 44.30 -22.25 -7.59
C LEU A 131 44.89 -23.60 -7.16
N ASN A 132 45.56 -24.22 -8.13
CA ASN A 132 46.67 -25.15 -7.96
C ASN A 132 47.68 -24.66 -6.92
N GLY A 133 48.30 -25.58 -6.19
CA GLY A 133 49.61 -25.34 -5.57
C GLY A 133 49.79 -25.92 -4.18
N ASP A 134 50.15 -27.20 -4.14
CA ASP A 134 51.28 -27.75 -3.40
C ASP A 134 51.56 -27.37 -1.92
N GLN A 135 51.58 -28.46 -1.14
CA GLN A 135 52.65 -28.89 -0.21
C GLN A 135 52.42 -28.85 1.30
N LEU A 136 52.49 -30.08 1.81
CA LEU A 136 53.25 -30.56 2.98
C LEU A 136 52.58 -30.51 4.36
N LEU A 137 52.22 -31.72 4.82
CA LEU A 137 52.49 -32.39 6.12
C LEU A 137 51.48 -33.54 6.20
N SER A 138 51.77 -34.80 6.54
CA SER A 138 52.90 -35.42 7.20
C SER A 138 52.83 -36.93 6.98
N GLN A 139 53.96 -37.55 6.65
CA GLN A 139 54.48 -38.79 7.27
C GLN A 139 53.71 -40.12 7.14
N ARG A 140 54.09 -40.88 6.10
CA ARG A 140 54.73 -42.22 6.13
C ARG A 140 54.37 -43.18 7.29
N ASP A 141 53.64 -44.24 6.94
CA ASP A 141 53.76 -45.65 7.37
C ASP A 141 52.76 -46.47 6.51
N SER A 142 52.95 -47.70 6.02
CA SER A 142 54.07 -48.64 5.96
C SER A 142 53.74 -49.66 4.85
N SER A 143 54.70 -49.92 3.97
CA SER A 143 55.13 -51.22 3.44
C SER A 143 54.12 -52.37 3.20
N ARG A 144 53.90 -52.64 1.90
CA ARG A 144 54.05 -53.92 1.16
C ARG A 144 53.44 -55.23 1.70
N PHE A 145 52.57 -55.81 0.85
CA PHE A 145 52.61 -57.18 0.34
C PHE A 145 53.73 -58.09 0.89
N PHE A 146 53.40 -59.03 1.79
CA PHE A 146 53.08 -60.44 1.53
C PHE A 146 52.45 -61.04 2.80
#